data_AF-A0A3S0B1A0-F1
#
_entry.id   AF-A0A3S0B1A0-F1
#
_cell.length_a   1.000
_cell.length_b   1.000
_cell.length_c   1.000
_cell.angle_alpha   90.00
_cell.angle_beta   90.00
_cell.angle_gamma   90.00
#
_symmetry.space_group_name_H-M   'P 1'
#
loop_
_entity.id
_entity.type
_entity.pdbx_description
1 polymer ?
#
loop_
_entity_poly.entity_id
_entity_poly.type
_entity_poly.pdbx_seq_one_letter_code
_entity_poly.pdbx_strand_id
1 'polypeptide(L)'
;MYGICTVATNAHPDSLQFDINSDYYEPKSTSGKSLKWCVDIKFEKKTRYVSIKELREYSELSSMKVLQKGNRLSITPITEDE
;
A
#
# COMPACT_ATOMS: atom_id res chain seq x y z
N MET A 1 -6.72 -7.12 7.76
CA MET A 1 -6.90 -5.67 7.99
C MET A 1 -6.88 -5.39 9.48
N TYR A 2 -6.15 -4.37 9.92
CA TYR A 2 -5.98 -4.02 11.35
C TYR A 2 -6.44 -2.60 11.69
N GLY A 3 -6.68 -1.75 10.69
CA GLY A 3 -6.98 -0.34 10.92
C GLY A 3 -7.15 0.41 9.62
N ILE A 4 -7.41 1.70 9.76
CA ILE A 4 -7.59 2.65 8.68
C ILE A 4 -6.59 3.80 8.87
N CYS A 5 -6.03 4.26 7.75
CA CYS A 5 -5.16 5.41 7.68
C CYS A 5 -5.62 6.32 6.53
N THR A 6 -5.27 7.60 6.61
CA THR A 6 -5.50 8.60 5.57
C THR A 6 -4.18 8.96 4.89
N VAL A 7 -4.21 9.21 3.59
CA VAL A 7 -3.06 9.77 2.86
C VAL A 7 -2.91 11.24 3.23
N ALA A 8 -1.79 11.59 3.85
CA ALA A 8 -1.54 12.93 4.39
C ALA A 8 -0.83 13.85 3.39
N THR A 9 -0.13 13.29 2.41
CA THR A 9 0.65 14.04 1.41
C THR A 9 0.40 13.51 0.00
N ASN A 10 0.61 14.38 -0.99
CA ASN A 10 0.73 13.93 -2.38
C ASN A 10 1.99 13.06 -2.53
N ALA A 11 2.00 12.20 -3.55
CA ALA A 11 3.15 11.36 -3.82
C ALA A 11 4.43 12.20 -3.99
N HIS A 12 5.48 11.77 -3.31
CA HIS A 12 6.81 12.38 -3.40
C HIS A 12 7.88 11.28 -3.53
N PRO A 13 9.11 11.64 -3.95
CA PRO A 13 10.21 10.68 -3.98
C PRO A 13 10.42 10.01 -2.63
N ASP A 14 10.59 8.70 -2.65
CA ASP A 14 10.99 7.93 -1.46
C ASP A 14 12.45 8.23 -1.13
N SER A 15 12.73 8.83 0.02
CA SER A 15 14.10 9.19 0.42
C SER A 15 15.01 7.99 0.61
N LEU A 16 14.46 6.82 1.00
CA LEU A 16 15.24 5.61 1.26
C LEU A 16 15.89 5.05 -0.01
N GLN A 17 15.32 5.35 -1.18
CA GLN A 17 15.89 4.89 -2.44
C GLN A 17 17.26 5.51 -2.75
N PHE A 18 17.64 6.61 -2.09
CA PHE A 18 18.93 7.29 -2.29
C PHE A 18 19.98 6.93 -1.22
N ASP A 19 19.58 6.27 -0.13
CA ASP A 19 20.49 5.88 0.94
C ASP A 19 21.08 4.50 0.64
N ILE A 20 22.40 4.44 0.42
CA ILE A 20 23.13 3.20 0.10
C ILE A 20 23.06 2.13 1.19
N ASN A 21 22.76 2.54 2.43
CA ASN A 21 22.63 1.61 3.55
C ASN A 21 21.19 1.11 3.74
N SER A 22 20.23 1.63 2.97
CA SER A 22 18.83 1.20 3.03
C SER A 22 18.63 -0.09 2.25
N ASP A 23 17.82 -1.01 2.79
CA ASP A 23 17.31 -2.18 2.06
C ASP A 23 16.51 -1.79 0.79
N TYR A 24 16.05 -0.54 0.71
CA TYR A 24 15.29 -0.01 -0.41
C TYR A 24 16.12 0.83 -1.38
N TYR A 25 17.44 0.89 -1.18
CA TYR A 25 18.36 1.61 -2.07
C TYR A 25 18.13 1.25 -3.54
N GLU A 26 18.10 2.26 -4.40
CA GLU A 26 17.93 2.09 -5.84
C GLU A 26 19.09 2.78 -6.59
N PRO A 27 20.11 2.02 -7.04
CA PRO A 27 21.30 2.57 -7.67
C PRO A 27 21.02 3.42 -8.91
N LYS A 28 19.90 3.19 -9.60
CA LYS A 28 19.51 3.92 -10.82
C LYS A 28 18.72 5.19 -10.54
N SER A 29 18.33 5.42 -9.28
CA SER A 29 17.53 6.57 -8.90
C SER A 29 18.42 7.77 -8.59
N THR A 30 18.02 8.96 -9.05
CA THR A 30 18.74 10.21 -8.78
C THR A 30 17.77 11.29 -8.29
N SER A 31 18.28 12.33 -7.64
CA SER A 31 17.45 13.43 -7.14
C SER A 31 16.65 14.15 -8.24
N GLY A 32 17.13 14.13 -9.50
CA GLY A 32 16.41 14.69 -10.65
C GLY A 32 15.47 13.71 -11.35
N LYS A 33 15.55 12.40 -11.03
CA LYS A 33 14.74 11.35 -11.65
C LYS A 33 14.54 10.19 -10.67
N SER A 34 13.58 10.35 -9.78
CA SER A 34 13.23 9.35 -8.77
C SER A 34 12.41 8.21 -9.38
N LEU A 35 12.80 6.96 -9.10
CA LEU A 35 12.12 5.76 -9.60
C LEU A 35 11.03 5.25 -8.66
N LYS A 36 11.21 5.44 -7.34
CA LYS A 36 10.27 5.03 -6.30
C LYS A 36 9.58 6.26 -5.71
N TRP A 37 8.29 6.12 -5.44
CA TRP A 37 7.45 7.18 -4.90
C TRP A 37 6.70 6.63 -3.70
N CYS A 38 6.55 7.46 -2.67
CA CYS A 38 5.79 7.14 -1.48
C CYS A 38 4.87 8.30 -1.11
N VAL A 39 4.04 8.06 -0.10
CA VAL A 39 3.17 9.05 0.54
C VAL A 39 3.32 8.91 2.04
N ASP A 40 3.09 9.99 2.75
CA ASP A 40 2.93 9.94 4.19
C ASP A 40 1.50 9.54 4.53
N ILE A 41 1.37 8.68 5.55
CA ILE A 41 0.07 8.23 6.04
C ILE A 41 -0.16 8.74 7.46
N LYS A 42 -1.38 9.20 7.72
CA LYS A 42 -1.85 9.53 9.05
C LYS A 42 -2.69 8.38 9.57
N PHE A 43 -2.32 7.85 10.73
CA PHE A 43 -3.12 6.84 11.40
C PHE A 43 -4.45 7.44 11.89
N GLU A 44 -5.57 6.79 11.56
CA GLU A 44 -6.91 7.25 11.97
C GLU A 44 -7.44 6.42 13.14
N LYS A 45 -7.61 5.11 12.92
CA LYS A 45 -8.16 4.22 13.95
C LYS A 45 -7.78 2.76 13.73
N LYS A 46 -7.76 2.00 14.82
CA LYS A 46 -7.74 0.53 14.76
C LYS A 46 -9.14 0.01 14.48
N THR A 47 -9.22 -1.13 13.81
CA THR A 47 -10.44 -1.92 13.69
C THR A 47 -10.27 -3.23 14.46
N ARG A 48 -11.33 -4.04 14.60
CA ARG A 48 -11.09 -5.46 14.89
C ARG A 48 -10.22 -6.03 13.77
N TYR A 49 -9.44 -7.05 14.10
CA TYR A 49 -8.73 -7.80 13.08
C TYR A 49 -9.75 -8.46 12.13
N VAL A 50 -9.58 -8.20 10.84
CA VAL A 50 -10.34 -8.87 9.76
C VAL A 50 -9.34 -9.68 8.96
N SER A 51 -9.48 -11.00 8.95
CA SER A 51 -8.55 -11.88 8.25
C SER A 51 -8.84 -11.92 6.75
N ILE A 52 -7.86 -12.29 5.92
CA ILE A 52 -8.10 -12.55 4.48
C ILE A 52 -9.13 -13.66 4.28
N LYS A 53 -9.15 -14.68 5.17
CA LYS A 53 -10.14 -15.75 5.10
C LYS A 53 -11.55 -15.20 5.28
N GLU A 54 -11.73 -14.35 6.27
CA GLU A 54 -13.00 -13.72 6.58
C GLU A 54 -13.46 -12.80 5.43
N LEU A 55 -12.57 -11.98 4.86
CA LEU A 55 -12.91 -11.15 3.70
C LEU A 55 -13.42 -11.97 2.50
N ARG A 56 -12.94 -13.21 2.32
CA ARG A 56 -13.39 -14.10 1.25
C ARG A 56 -14.78 -14.69 1.47
N GLU A 57 -15.34 -14.58 2.67
CA GLU A 57 -16.70 -15.07 2.97
C GLU A 57 -17.77 -14.11 2.43
N TYR A 58 -17.39 -12.86 2.10
CA TYR A 58 -18.25 -11.83 1.53
C TYR A 58 -18.20 -11.87 0.00
N SER A 59 -19.31 -12.24 -0.62
CA SER A 59 -19.44 -12.37 -2.09
C SER A 59 -19.25 -11.06 -2.84
N GLU A 60 -19.68 -9.96 -2.24
CA GLU A 60 -19.53 -8.58 -2.72
C GLU A 60 -18.05 -8.21 -2.89
N LEU A 61 -17.16 -8.75 -2.06
CA LEU A 61 -15.72 -8.49 -2.10
C LEU A 61 -14.96 -9.40 -3.07
N SER A 62 -15.65 -10.28 -3.80
CA SER A 62 -15.01 -11.29 -4.67
C SER A 62 -14.13 -10.68 -5.77
N SER A 63 -14.43 -9.44 -6.17
CA SER A 63 -13.68 -8.68 -7.16
C SER A 63 -12.42 -8.01 -6.59
N MET A 64 -12.30 -7.86 -5.27
CA MET A 64 -11.20 -7.15 -4.63
C MET A 64 -9.86 -7.72 -5.07
N LYS A 65 -9.00 -6.85 -5.60
CA LYS A 65 -7.69 -7.26 -6.13
C LYS A 65 -6.80 -7.94 -5.09
N VAL A 66 -6.90 -7.51 -3.82
CA VAL A 66 -6.17 -8.12 -2.70
C VAL A 66 -6.56 -9.58 -2.45
N LEU A 67 -7.76 -10.01 -2.85
CA LEU A 67 -8.25 -11.38 -2.70
C LEU A 67 -7.96 -12.27 -3.92
N GLN A 68 -7.43 -11.73 -5.01
CA GLN A 68 -7.15 -12.53 -6.21
C GLN A 68 -6.00 -13.52 -5.98
N LYS A 69 -6.15 -14.75 -6.47
CA LYS A 69 -5.11 -15.79 -6.36
C LYS A 69 -3.85 -15.33 -7.11
N GLY A 70 -2.71 -15.39 -6.45
CA GLY A 70 -1.43 -15.00 -7.06
C GLY A 70 -1.17 -13.49 -7.07
N ASN A 71 -2.05 -12.65 -6.51
CA ASN A 71 -1.77 -11.23 -6.37
C ASN A 71 -0.47 -11.02 -5.56
N ARG A 72 0.36 -10.09 -6.03
CA ARG A 72 1.63 -9.65 -5.41
C ARG A 72 1.70 -8.13 -5.26
N LEU A 73 0.62 -7.42 -5.59
CA LEU A 73 0.52 -5.98 -5.39
C LEU A 73 0.30 -5.69 -3.92
N SER A 74 1.16 -4.84 -3.35
CA SER A 74 1.06 -4.34 -1.98
C SER A 74 0.08 -3.16 -1.86
N ILE A 75 -0.21 -2.48 -2.97
CA ILE A 75 -1.15 -1.36 -3.05
C ILE A 75 -2.20 -1.74 -4.10
N THR A 76 -3.45 -1.81 -3.69
CA THR A 76 -4.58 -2.15 -4.56
C THR A 76 -5.68 -1.10 -4.38
N PRO A 77 -6.26 -0.58 -5.47
CA PRO A 77 -7.45 0.25 -5.37
C PRO A 77 -8.63 -0.59 -4.84
N ILE A 78 -9.58 0.10 -4.23
CA ILE A 78 -10.90 -0.42 -3.84
C ILE A 78 -11.96 0.47 -4.49
N THR A 79 -13.10 -0.11 -4.87
CA THR A 79 -14.27 0.66 -5.34
C THR A 79 -15.14 1.10 -4.14
N GLU A 80 -16.18 1.89 -4.38
CA GLU A 80 -17.14 2.25 -3.33
C GLU A 80 -18.00 1.06 -2.87
N ASP A 81 -18.19 0.07 -3.74
CA ASP A 81 -18.96 -1.15 -3.47
C ASP A 81 -18.12 -2.26 -2.79
N GLU A 82 -16.81 -2.07 -2.66
CA GLU A 82 -15.84 -2.97 -2.00
C GLU A 82 -15.43 -2.48 -0.61
#